data_AF-A0A537DB80-F1
#
_entry.id   AF-A0A537DB80-F1
#
_cell.length_a   1.000
_cell.length_b   1.000
_cell.length_c   1.000
_cell.angle_alpha   90.00
_cell.angle_beta   90.00
_cell.angle_gamma   90.00
#
_symmetry.space_group_name_H-M   'P 1'
#
loop_
_entity.id
_entity.type
_entity.pdbx_description
1 polymer ?
#
loop_
_entity_poly.entity_id
_entity_poly.type
_entity_poly.pdbx_seq_one_letter_code
_entity_poly.pdbx_strand_id
1 'polypeptide(L)'
;MGLAFMHVHSMRTASGEEVLVARALTTDGKVGFGFSFRLDAAEARHMAEFHAGARRERPAYQAVLDHPWERAWLAGMEPDWSCELGFTALEFLPSPPPGSSASLR
;
A
#
# COMPACT_ATOMS: atom_id res chain seq x y z
N MET A 1 14.16 -0.24 12.18
CA MET A 1 12.96 0.60 12.14
C MET A 1 11.77 -0.29 12.46
N GLY A 2 10.85 0.13 13.33
CA GLY A 2 9.66 -0.66 13.71
C GLY A 2 8.40 -0.21 12.94
N LEU A 3 7.40 -1.08 12.84
CA LEU A 3 6.07 -0.74 12.31
C LEU A 3 5.16 -0.29 13.44
N ALA A 4 4.54 0.88 13.30
CA ALA A 4 3.44 1.32 14.17
C ALA A 4 2.11 0.68 13.73
N PHE A 5 1.91 0.54 12.42
CA PHE A 5 0.64 0.05 11.86
C PHE A 5 0.83 -0.54 10.45
N MET A 6 0.01 -1.54 10.13
CA MET A 6 -0.02 -2.20 8.81
C MET A 6 -1.45 -2.58 8.47
N HIS A 7 -2.01 -1.99 7.42
CA HIS A 7 -3.36 -2.31 6.93
C HIS A 7 -3.33 -2.81 5.49
N VAL A 8 -4.24 -3.71 5.15
CA VAL A 8 -4.43 -4.23 3.80
C VAL A 8 -5.91 -4.12 3.45
N HIS A 9 -6.21 -3.49 2.31
CA HIS A 9 -7.54 -3.38 1.75
C HIS A 9 -7.61 -4.17 0.44
N SER A 10 -8.78 -4.70 0.12
CA SER A 10 -9.12 -5.06 -1.26
C SER A 10 -9.79 -3.85 -1.91
N MET A 11 -9.46 -3.60 -3.17
CA MET A 11 -10.17 -2.65 -4.03
C MET A 11 -10.26 -3.22 -5.45
N ARG A 12 -11.15 -2.63 -6.26
CA ARG A 12 -11.17 -2.86 -7.71
C ARG A 12 -10.47 -1.72 -8.43
N THR A 13 -9.66 -2.06 -9.43
CA THR A 13 -9.09 -1.11 -10.38
C THR A 13 -10.17 -0.53 -11.30
N ALA A 14 -9.84 0.53 -12.03
CA ALA A 14 -10.72 1.12 -13.04
C ALA A 14 -11.09 0.12 -14.16
N SER A 15 -10.20 -0.82 -14.50
CA SER A 15 -10.45 -1.92 -15.45
C SER A 15 -11.23 -3.09 -14.85
N GLY A 16 -11.47 -3.07 -13.53
CA GLY A 16 -12.38 -3.97 -12.84
C GLY A 16 -11.72 -5.17 -12.15
N GLU A 17 -10.41 -5.32 -12.24
CA GLU A 17 -9.66 -6.36 -11.54
C GLU A 17 -9.53 -6.07 -10.04
N GLU A 18 -9.43 -7.12 -9.26
CA GLU A 18 -9.23 -7.01 -7.82
C GLU A 18 -7.74 -6.90 -7.49
N VAL A 19 -7.43 -6.02 -6.54
CA VAL A 19 -6.07 -5.81 -6.05
C VAL A 19 -6.08 -5.64 -4.54
N LEU A 20 -5.13 -6.29 -3.87
CA LEU A 20 -4.83 -5.97 -2.48
C LEU A 20 -3.88 -4.79 -2.42
N VAL A 21 -4.17 -3.82 -1.57
CA VAL A 21 -3.33 -2.65 -1.33
C VAL A 21 -2.99 -2.58 0.14
N ALA A 22 -1.71 -2.51 0.45
CA ALA A 22 -1.21 -2.36 1.81
C ALA A 22 -0.69 -0.95 2.08
N ARG A 23 -0.87 -0.49 3.32
CA ARG A 23 -0.22 0.72 3.85
C ARG A 23 0.50 0.39 5.15
N ALA A 24 1.79 0.67 5.18
CA ALA A 24 2.65 0.62 6.36
C ALA A 24 2.82 2.04 6.93
N LEU A 25 2.78 2.16 8.25
CA LEU A 25 3.25 3.33 8.99
C LEU A 25 4.33 2.86 9.96
N THR A 26 5.50 3.46 9.87
CA THR A 26 6.63 3.20 10.75
C THR A 26 6.53 4.03 12.03
N THR A 27 7.23 3.60 13.08
CA THR A 27 7.25 4.31 14.37
C THR A 27 7.86 5.71 14.28
N ASP A 28 8.66 5.99 13.25
CA ASP A 28 9.22 7.31 12.93
C ASP A 28 8.38 8.10 11.91
N GLY A 29 7.16 7.65 11.61
CA GLY A 29 6.19 8.39 10.81
C GLY A 29 6.30 8.22 9.30
N LYS A 30 7.25 7.41 8.79
CA LYS A 30 7.31 7.10 7.35
C LYS A 30 6.15 6.20 6.93
N VAL A 31 5.52 6.57 5.83
CA VAL A 31 4.45 5.80 5.20
C VAL A 31 5.00 5.06 3.99
N GLY A 32 4.58 3.82 3.82
CA GLY A 32 4.85 3.05 2.61
C GLY A 32 3.59 2.35 2.12
N PHE A 33 3.59 2.05 0.83
CA PHE A 33 2.48 1.43 0.12
C PHE A 33 2.97 0.22 -0.66
N GLY A 34 2.09 -0.76 -0.81
CA GLY A 34 2.35 -1.98 -1.56
C GLY A 34 1.06 -2.50 -2.18
N PHE A 35 1.17 -3.37 -3.16
CA PHE A 35 0.03 -3.94 -3.86
C PHE A 35 0.23 -5.42 -4.17
N SER A 36 -0.83 -6.14 -4.50
CA SER A 36 -0.76 -7.50 -5.05
C SER A 36 -1.99 -7.81 -5.89
N PHE A 37 -1.80 -7.99 -7.20
CA PHE A 37 -2.80 -8.55 -8.12
C PHE A 37 -2.92 -10.08 -8.03
N ARG A 38 -1.98 -10.74 -7.34
CA ARG A 38 -2.05 -12.18 -6.99
C ARG A 38 -2.93 -12.45 -5.78
N LEU A 39 -3.52 -11.40 -5.20
CA LEU A 39 -4.29 -11.43 -3.95
C LEU A 39 -3.51 -12.03 -2.76
N ASP A 40 -2.18 -11.89 -2.75
CA ASP A 40 -1.32 -12.24 -1.63
C ASP A 40 -1.11 -11.03 -0.71
N ALA A 41 -1.67 -11.11 0.50
CA ALA A 41 -1.54 -10.06 1.50
C ALA A 41 -0.10 -9.92 2.04
N ALA A 42 0.69 -11.00 2.07
CA ALA A 42 2.08 -10.92 2.49
C ALA A 42 2.92 -10.17 1.45
N GLU A 43 2.69 -10.42 0.16
CA GLU A 43 3.33 -9.68 -0.94
C GLU A 43 3.07 -8.16 -0.81
N ALA A 44 1.81 -7.75 -0.69
CA ALA A 44 1.45 -6.35 -0.52
C ALA A 44 2.08 -5.73 0.72
N ARG A 45 2.07 -6.42 1.87
CA ARG A 45 2.70 -5.93 3.12
C ARG A 45 4.20 -5.76 2.98
N HIS A 46 4.89 -6.75 2.40
CA HIS A 46 6.34 -6.68 2.22
C HIS A 46 6.75 -5.53 1.31
N MET A 47 5.95 -5.24 0.28
CA MET A 47 6.17 -4.08 -0.59
C MET A 47 5.99 -2.77 0.18
N ALA A 48 4.92 -2.66 0.99
CA ALA A 48 4.68 -1.51 1.84
C ALA A 48 5.80 -1.30 2.88
N GLU A 49 6.32 -2.37 3.48
CA GLU A 49 7.47 -2.33 4.37
C GLU A 49 8.72 -1.81 3.68
N PHE A 50 8.99 -2.27 2.45
CA PHE A 50 10.15 -1.83 1.69
C PHE A 50 10.02 -0.35 1.32
N HIS A 51 8.87 0.07 0.81
CA HIS A 51 8.61 1.47 0.49
C HIS A 51 8.75 2.37 1.73
N ALA A 52 8.27 1.92 2.90
CA ALA A 52 8.43 2.65 4.16
C ALA A 52 9.87 2.63 4.72
N GLY A 53 10.80 1.87 4.12
CA GLY A 53 12.16 1.67 4.63
C GLY A 53 12.25 0.77 5.87
N ALA A 54 11.18 0.06 6.22
CA ALA A 54 11.15 -0.91 7.32
C ALA A 54 11.79 -2.26 6.92
N ARG A 55 11.81 -2.56 5.61
CA ARG A 55 12.43 -3.75 5.03
C ARG A 55 13.62 -3.34 4.16
N ARG A 56 14.75 -4.04 4.32
CA ARG A 56 15.99 -3.76 3.58
C ARG A 56 15.95 -4.25 2.14
N GLU A 57 15.38 -5.43 1.92
CA GLU A 57 15.40 -6.12 0.63
C GLU A 57 14.12 -5.85 -0.14
N ARG A 58 14.23 -5.38 -1.39
CA ARG A 58 13.09 -5.17 -2.26
C ARG A 58 12.43 -6.53 -2.56
N PRO A 59 11.13 -6.71 -2.25
CA PRO A 59 10.42 -7.93 -2.59
C PRO A 59 10.48 -8.21 -4.09
N ALA A 60 10.77 -9.46 -4.44
CA ALA A 60 10.57 -9.94 -5.80
C ALA A 60 9.07 -9.89 -6.12
N TYR A 61 8.76 -9.59 -7.38
CA TYR A 61 7.38 -9.48 -7.86
C TYR A 61 7.29 -10.09 -9.25
N GLN A 62 6.16 -10.72 -9.55
CA GLN A 62 5.85 -11.25 -10.89
C GLN A 62 4.55 -10.62 -11.37
N ALA A 63 4.62 -9.94 -12.51
CA ALA A 63 3.44 -9.30 -13.09
C ALA A 63 2.35 -10.32 -13.46
N VAL A 64 1.10 -9.93 -13.26
CA VAL A 64 -0.12 -10.67 -13.57
C VAL A 64 -0.91 -9.98 -14.67
N LEU A 65 -1.09 -8.65 -14.58
CA LEU A 65 -2.01 -7.90 -15.44
C LEU A 65 -1.29 -6.85 -16.31
N ASP A 66 0.01 -6.66 -16.12
CA ASP A 66 0.77 -5.54 -16.68
C ASP A 66 0.16 -4.18 -16.28
N HIS A 67 -0.32 -4.08 -15.04
CA HIS A 67 -0.86 -2.83 -14.51
C HIS A 67 0.26 -1.76 -14.38
N PRO A 68 -0.01 -0.45 -14.53
CA PRO A 68 0.97 0.61 -14.31
C PRO A 68 1.82 0.47 -13.04
N TRP A 69 1.20 0.04 -11.94
CA TRP A 69 1.91 -0.23 -10.69
C TRP A 69 2.91 -1.39 -10.79
N GLU A 70 2.55 -2.48 -11.47
CA GLU A 70 3.44 -3.62 -11.72
C GLU A 70 4.63 -3.20 -12.57
N ARG A 71 4.38 -2.46 -13.66
CA ARG A 71 5.44 -1.93 -14.53
C ARG A 71 6.39 -1.01 -13.80
N ALA A 72 5.87 -0.07 -13.02
CA ALA A 72 6.69 0.84 -12.22
C ALA A 72 7.55 0.04 -11.22
N TRP A 73 6.95 -0.90 -10.51
CA TRP A 73 7.67 -1.71 -9.54
C TRP A 73 8.78 -2.56 -10.17
N LEU A 74 8.51 -3.21 -11.30
CA LEU A 74 9.51 -4.03 -12.00
C LEU A 74 10.63 -3.18 -12.62
N ALA A 75 10.33 -1.94 -13.03
CA ALA A 75 11.32 -0.98 -13.52
C ALA A 75 12.14 -0.31 -12.40
N GLY A 76 11.89 -0.65 -11.14
CA GLY A 76 12.59 -0.04 -10.01
C GLY A 76 12.04 1.30 -9.56
N MET A 77 10.98 1.80 -10.20
CA MET A 77 10.37 3.11 -9.98
C MET A 77 9.28 3.07 -8.90
N GLU A 78 8.91 4.26 -8.41
CA GLU A 78 7.76 4.45 -7.52
C GLU A 78 6.46 4.31 -8.34
N PRO A 79 5.51 3.44 -7.92
CA PRO A 79 4.19 3.39 -8.53
C PRO A 79 3.45 4.73 -8.41
N ASP A 80 2.82 5.17 -9.49
CA ASP A 80 1.88 6.29 -9.41
C ASP A 80 0.57 5.82 -8.78
N TRP A 81 0.44 6.00 -7.48
CA TRP A 81 -0.74 5.62 -6.72
C TRP A 81 -2.01 6.41 -7.11
N SER A 82 -1.86 7.56 -7.77
CA SER A 82 -2.98 8.41 -8.16
C SER A 82 -3.69 7.93 -9.44
N CYS A 83 -3.10 6.98 -10.17
CA CYS A 83 -3.71 6.45 -11.39
C CYS A 83 -4.99 5.65 -11.12
N GLU A 84 -5.20 5.20 -9.88
CA GLU A 84 -6.40 4.50 -9.45
C GLU A 84 -7.19 5.33 -8.43
N LEU A 85 -8.35 5.87 -8.85
CA LEU A 85 -9.20 6.67 -7.96
C LEU A 85 -9.66 5.86 -6.74
N GLY A 86 -9.90 4.56 -6.91
CA GLY A 86 -10.26 3.66 -5.81
C GLY A 86 -9.21 3.64 -4.70
N PHE A 87 -7.93 3.76 -5.04
CA PHE A 87 -6.84 3.85 -4.05
C PHE A 87 -6.94 5.15 -3.26
N THR A 88 -7.15 6.28 -3.95
CA THR A 88 -7.22 7.59 -3.29
C THR A 88 -8.41 7.73 -2.34
N ALA A 89 -9.45 6.91 -2.52
CA ALA A 89 -10.63 6.86 -1.66
C ALA A 89 -10.46 5.92 -0.45
N LEU A 90 -9.36 5.18 -0.34
CA LEU A 90 -9.14 4.25 0.78
C LEU A 90 -8.85 5.00 2.09
N GLU A 91 -9.73 4.81 3.07
CA GLU A 91 -9.46 5.18 4.47
C GLU A 91 -8.69 4.05 5.17
N PHE A 92 -7.36 4.19 5.21
CA PHE A 92 -6.50 3.21 5.89
C PHE A 92 -6.55 3.29 7.42
N LEU A 93 -6.99 4.41 7.98
CA LEU A 93 -7.23 4.59 9.41
C LEU A 93 -8.73 4.67 9.66
N PRO A 94 -9.25 4.07 10.76
CA PRO A 94 -10.60 4.39 11.17
C PRO A 94 -10.67 5.89 11.47
N SER A 95 -11.68 6.56 10.90
CA SER A 95 -12.04 7.91 11.33
C SER A 95 -12.23 7.92 12.85
N PRO A 96 -11.67 8.90 13.60
CA PRO A 96 -11.93 9.02 15.02
C PRO A 96 -13.44 9.03 15.25
N PRO A 97 -13.97 8.36 16.29
CA PRO A 97 -15.39 8.41 16.57
C PRO A 97 -15.82 9.88 16.77
N PRO A 98 -17.03 10.26 16.31
CA PRO A 98 -17.50 11.63 16.45
C PRO A 98 -17.45 12.06 17.93
N GLY A 99 -16.71 13.13 18.22
CA GLY A 99 -16.47 13.65 19.57
C GLY A 99 -15.09 13.32 20.17
N SER A 100 -14.24 12.57 19.46
CA SER A 100 -12.87 12.32 19.93
C SER A 100 -11.94 13.49 19.57
N SER A 101 -11.54 14.30 20.56
CA SER A 101 -10.58 15.40 20.42
C SER A 101 -9.12 14.94 20.23
N ALA A 102 -8.90 13.70 19.75
CA ALA A 102 -7.55 13.21 19.45
C ALA A 102 -7.02 13.92 18.20
N SER A 103 -6.46 15.12 18.40
CA SER A 103 -5.62 15.80 17.42
C SER A 103 -4.45 14.89 17.08
N LEU A 104 -4.45 14.32 15.89
CA LEU A 104 -3.24 13.80 15.26
C LEU A 104 -2.39 15.04 14.89
N ARG A 105 -1.50 15.43 15.80
CA ARG A 105 -0.37 16.32 15.51
C ARG A 105 0.80 15.51 14.99
#